data_AF-A0A9D2PED9-F1
#
_entry.id   AF-A0A9D2PED9-F1
#
_cell.length_a   1.000
_cell.length_b   1.000
_cell.length_c   1.000
_cell.angle_alpha   90.00
_cell.angle_beta   90.00
_cell.angle_gamma   90.00
#
_symmetry.space_group_name_H-M   'P 1'
#
loop_
_entity.id
_entity.type
_entity.pdbx_description
1 polymer ?
#
loop_
_entity_poly.entity_id
_entity_poly.type
_entity_poly.pdbx_seq_one_letter_code
_entity_poly.pdbx_strand_id
1 'polypeptide(L)'
;MRDISQLHPLLQEKLKQVRETCRERGFPIGIGECLRTVEEQNELYAQGRTKPGQIVTNAKGTSYSSMHQWGVAFDFYRDDGKGAYADGDGFFRRVGEVGKEYGLEWGGDWKSIVDKPHLQLPDWGSTPKTLKKEYKTPQKFMETWPVGGWQFDGTGWLHKRSDGLYTRNDWELIDGYWYWFDGAGHAIENEWYSYKGKWYYMGKDGKMVTGLQIIRGKVYYFYEEGAMAETEVTLTPGEDGSLR
;
A
#
# COMPACT_ATOMS: atom_id res chain seq x y z
N MET A 1 2.91 8.18 13.42
CA MET A 1 3.00 7.54 12.10
C MET A 1 2.15 8.36 11.15
N ARG A 2 2.61 8.62 9.91
CA ARG A 2 1.77 9.34 8.93
C ARG A 2 0.65 8.43 8.44
N ASP A 3 -0.48 9.03 8.11
CA ASP A 3 -1.67 8.31 7.68
C ASP A 3 -1.54 7.93 6.19
N ILE A 4 -1.39 6.64 5.91
CA ILE A 4 -1.27 6.09 4.55
C ILE A 4 -2.64 6.06 3.85
N SER A 5 -3.74 5.97 4.61
CA SER A 5 -5.09 5.92 4.05
C SER A 5 -5.49 7.21 3.30
N GLN A 6 -4.73 8.29 3.51
CA GLN A 6 -4.90 9.58 2.84
C GLN A 6 -4.15 9.70 1.51
N LEU A 7 -3.33 8.71 1.15
CA LEU A 7 -2.69 8.66 -0.16
C LEU A 7 -3.70 8.24 -1.23
N HIS A 8 -3.40 8.54 -2.49
CA HIS A 8 -4.16 8.03 -3.62
C HIS A 8 -4.25 6.49 -3.55
N PRO A 9 -5.40 5.85 -3.80
CA PRO A 9 -5.57 4.40 -3.62
C PRO A 9 -4.50 3.56 -4.33
N LEU A 10 -4.18 3.91 -5.59
CA LEU A 10 -3.09 3.27 -6.33
C LEU A 10 -1.72 3.39 -5.64
N LEU A 11 -1.44 4.52 -4.98
CA LEU A 11 -0.19 4.71 -4.26
C LEU A 11 -0.17 3.90 -2.95
N GLN A 12 -1.32 3.73 -2.29
CA GLN A 12 -1.44 2.85 -1.13
C GLN A 12 -1.04 1.41 -1.47
N GLU A 13 -1.55 0.90 -2.61
CA GLU A 13 -1.22 -0.43 -3.13
C GLU A 13 0.28 -0.57 -3.44
N LYS A 14 0.83 0.37 -4.22
CA LYS A 14 2.26 0.37 -4.58
C LYS A 14 3.15 0.49 -3.34
N LEU A 15 2.77 1.30 -2.35
CA LEU A 15 3.49 1.43 -1.10
C LEU A 15 3.56 0.10 -0.35
N LYS A 16 2.44 -0.65 -0.25
CA LYS A 16 2.44 -1.99 0.34
C LYS A 16 3.44 -2.89 -0.39
N GLN A 17 3.35 -2.96 -1.72
CA GLN A 17 4.22 -3.81 -2.56
C GLN A 17 5.71 -3.48 -2.37
N VAL A 18 6.06 -2.19 -2.39
CA VAL A 18 7.44 -1.72 -2.14
C VAL A 18 7.90 -2.15 -0.76
N ARG A 19 7.10 -1.91 0.28
CA ARG A 19 7.46 -2.19 1.67
C ARG A 19 7.64 -3.69 1.93
N GLU A 20 6.75 -4.52 1.39
CA GLU A 20 6.85 -5.98 1.50
C GLU A 20 8.10 -6.50 0.79
N THR A 21 8.35 -6.04 -0.44
CA THR A 21 9.53 -6.43 -1.21
C THR A 21 10.83 -5.99 -0.53
N CYS A 22 10.89 -4.77 0.01
CA CYS A 22 12.04 -4.29 0.76
C CYS A 22 12.30 -5.14 2.02
N ARG A 23 11.24 -5.53 2.74
CA ARG A 23 11.33 -6.43 3.90
C ARG A 23 11.82 -7.82 3.50
N GLU A 24 11.25 -8.41 2.47
CA GLU A 24 11.62 -9.74 1.95
C GLU A 24 13.08 -9.78 1.46
N ARG A 25 13.57 -8.68 0.87
CA ARG A 25 14.96 -8.53 0.42
C ARG A 25 15.93 -8.07 1.52
N GLY A 26 15.48 -7.95 2.76
CA GLY A 26 16.33 -7.68 3.93
C GLY A 26 16.75 -6.22 4.13
N PHE A 27 15.98 -5.26 3.62
CA PHE A 27 16.19 -3.83 3.84
C PHE A 27 14.86 -3.12 4.15
N PRO A 28 14.24 -3.40 5.31
CA PRO A 28 12.94 -2.84 5.66
C PRO A 28 12.93 -1.31 5.68
N ILE A 29 11.76 -0.75 5.33
CA ILE A 29 11.51 0.69 5.30
C ILE A 29 10.39 1.06 6.28
N GLY A 30 10.52 2.22 6.89
CA GLY A 30 9.43 2.94 7.54
C GLY A 30 8.93 4.08 6.66
N ILE A 31 7.73 4.58 6.93
CA ILE A 31 7.13 5.69 6.19
C ILE A 31 7.21 6.99 7.00
N GLY A 32 7.90 7.97 6.44
CA GLY A 32 8.20 9.26 7.07
C GLY A 32 7.17 10.34 6.74
N GLU A 33 6.81 10.50 5.47
CA GLU A 33 5.88 11.53 4.97
C GLU A 33 4.84 10.91 4.02
N CYS A 34 3.61 11.44 4.03
CA CYS A 34 2.49 11.03 3.16
C CYS A 34 1.80 12.28 2.59
N LEU A 35 0.46 12.36 2.64
CA LEU A 35 -0.30 13.58 2.36
C LEU A 35 0.18 14.70 3.27
N ARG A 36 0.47 15.88 2.71
CA ARG A 36 0.93 17.05 3.46
C ARG A 36 -0.03 18.22 3.33
N THR A 37 -0.38 18.87 4.45
CA THR A 37 -1.26 20.04 4.43
C THR A 37 -0.54 21.30 3.94
N VAL A 38 -1.29 22.38 3.73
CA VAL A 38 -0.72 23.70 3.38
C VAL A 38 0.15 24.23 4.51
N GLU A 39 -0.31 24.08 5.75
CA GLU A 39 0.36 24.51 6.96
C GLU A 39 1.68 23.75 7.13
N GLU A 40 1.65 22.43 7.04
CA GLU A 40 2.84 21.58 7.12
C GLU A 40 3.86 21.91 6.01
N GLN A 41 3.41 22.15 4.78
CA GLN A 41 4.30 22.52 3.69
C GLN A 41 4.92 23.93 3.90
N ASN A 42 4.17 24.88 4.48
CA ASN A 42 4.71 26.20 4.83
C ASN A 42 5.77 26.11 5.93
N GLU A 43 5.58 25.20 6.89
CA GLU A 43 6.56 24.93 7.94
C GLU A 43 7.89 24.39 7.38
N LEU A 44 7.83 23.47 6.41
CA LEU A 44 9.03 23.02 5.69
C LEU A 44 9.68 24.13 4.86
N TYR A 45 8.87 24.97 4.20
CA TYR A 45 9.37 26.10 3.41
C TYR A 45 10.11 27.13 4.29
N ALA A 46 9.71 27.28 5.56
CA ALA A 46 10.35 28.20 6.50
C ALA A 46 11.78 27.78 6.89
N GLN A 47 12.13 26.48 6.82
CA GLN A 47 13.46 25.98 7.16
C GLN A 47 14.55 26.54 6.24
N GLY A 48 15.66 26.96 6.84
CA GLY A 48 16.77 27.63 6.15
C GLY A 48 16.43 29.04 5.63
N ARG A 49 15.24 29.57 5.95
CA ARG A 49 14.78 30.91 5.56
C ARG A 49 14.44 31.75 6.78
N THR A 50 13.38 31.39 7.48
CA THR A 50 12.91 32.05 8.71
C THR A 50 13.08 31.17 9.95
N LYS A 51 13.42 29.88 9.77
CA LYS A 51 13.80 28.95 10.83
C LYS A 51 15.20 28.35 10.54
N PRO A 52 15.99 28.00 11.56
CA PRO A 52 17.23 27.25 11.36
C PRO A 52 16.99 25.91 10.65
N GLY A 53 17.98 25.43 9.88
CA GLY A 53 17.92 24.15 9.17
C GLY A 53 18.37 24.27 7.71
N GLN A 54 18.51 23.13 7.04
CA GLN A 54 18.76 23.11 5.59
C GLN A 54 17.47 23.41 4.82
N ILE A 55 17.59 24.02 3.65
CA ILE A 55 16.45 24.18 2.75
C ILE A 55 16.10 22.81 2.18
N VAL A 56 14.95 22.27 2.57
CA VAL A 56 14.44 20.97 2.11
C VAL A 56 13.37 21.09 1.03
N THR A 57 12.86 22.30 0.78
CA THR A 57 11.86 22.55 -0.27
C THR A 57 11.91 23.98 -0.79
N ASN A 58 11.48 24.15 -2.04
CA ASN A 58 11.26 25.44 -2.68
C ASN A 58 9.76 25.79 -2.83
N ALA A 59 8.85 24.89 -2.44
CA ALA A 59 7.42 25.06 -2.61
C ALA A 59 6.76 25.69 -1.37
N LYS A 60 6.08 26.82 -1.53
CA LYS A 60 5.14 27.36 -0.53
C LYS A 60 3.88 26.48 -0.50
N GLY A 61 3.28 26.28 0.66
CA GLY A 61 2.07 25.45 0.80
C GLY A 61 0.90 25.93 -0.05
N THR A 62 0.65 27.24 -0.12
CA THR A 62 -0.44 27.82 -0.93
C THR A 62 -0.22 27.71 -2.44
N SER A 63 0.98 27.30 -2.88
CA SER A 63 1.28 27.10 -4.30
C SER A 63 0.90 25.71 -4.82
N TYR A 64 0.58 24.77 -3.92
CA TYR A 64 0.34 23.36 -4.24
C TYR A 64 1.43 22.73 -5.14
N SER A 65 2.69 23.12 -4.92
CA SER A 65 3.81 22.70 -5.78
C SER A 65 4.63 21.55 -5.21
N SER A 66 4.18 20.94 -4.11
CA SER A 66 4.69 19.67 -3.60
C SER A 66 3.74 18.54 -3.97
N MET A 67 4.26 17.41 -4.47
CA MET A 67 3.46 16.22 -4.82
C MET A 67 2.80 15.59 -3.60
N HIS A 68 3.38 15.75 -2.39
CA HIS A 68 2.75 15.31 -1.15
C HIS A 68 1.41 16.00 -0.88
N GLN A 69 1.23 17.26 -1.28
CA GLN A 69 -0.03 17.96 -1.05
C GLN A 69 -1.18 17.37 -1.87
N TRP A 70 -0.87 16.61 -2.91
CA TRP A 70 -1.82 15.93 -3.78
C TRP A 70 -2.05 14.47 -3.39
N GLY A 71 -1.40 13.97 -2.33
CA GLY A 71 -1.53 12.58 -1.87
C GLY A 71 -0.93 11.55 -2.84
N VAL A 72 -0.07 11.97 -3.75
CA VAL A 72 0.54 11.11 -4.79
C VAL A 72 2.04 10.88 -4.58
N ALA A 73 2.55 11.19 -3.39
CA ALA A 73 3.92 10.94 -2.99
C ALA A 73 4.02 10.50 -1.53
N PHE A 74 5.05 9.73 -1.21
CA PHE A 74 5.44 9.40 0.15
C PHE A 74 6.96 9.42 0.29
N ASP A 75 7.43 9.72 1.51
CA ASP A 75 8.84 9.59 1.86
C ASP A 75 9.03 8.37 2.75
N PHE A 76 10.10 7.64 2.50
CA PHE A 76 10.50 6.48 3.30
C PHE A 76 11.80 6.73 4.05
N TYR A 77 12.02 5.96 5.11
CA TYR A 77 13.27 5.95 5.84
C TYR A 77 13.73 4.53 6.14
N ARG A 78 15.00 4.40 6.51
CA ARG A 78 15.64 3.14 6.85
C ARG A 78 15.17 2.60 8.20
N ASP A 79 14.65 1.38 8.22
CA ASP A 79 14.07 0.75 9.42
C ASP A 79 14.79 -0.56 9.81
N ASP A 80 16.12 -0.61 9.65
CA ASP A 80 16.97 -1.76 10.00
C ASP A 80 17.88 -1.50 11.21
N GLY A 81 17.61 -0.43 11.96
CA GLY A 81 18.37 -0.04 13.15
C GLY A 81 19.70 0.68 12.89
N LYS A 82 20.11 0.90 11.63
CA LYS A 82 21.38 1.60 11.30
C LYS A 82 21.27 3.12 11.20
N GLY A 83 20.11 3.68 11.56
CA GLY A 83 19.79 5.10 11.47
C GLY A 83 18.98 5.45 10.22
N ALA A 84 17.91 6.22 10.41
CA ALA A 84 16.85 6.46 9.43
C ALA A 84 17.33 7.01 8.06
N TYR A 85 18.46 7.73 8.03
CA TYR A 85 19.00 8.36 6.84
C TYR A 85 20.44 7.93 6.50
N ALA A 86 20.92 6.83 7.09
CA ALA A 86 22.22 6.27 6.75
C ALA A 86 22.19 5.61 5.35
N ASP A 87 23.00 6.10 4.41
CA ASP A 87 23.02 5.66 3.00
C ASP A 87 24.39 5.12 2.53
N GLY A 88 25.31 4.82 3.44
CA GLY A 88 26.67 4.38 3.09
C GLY A 88 26.74 3.09 2.27
N ASP A 89 25.70 2.26 2.33
CA ASP A 89 25.55 1.00 1.58
C ASP A 89 24.59 1.14 0.38
N GLY A 90 24.23 2.37 0.00
CA GLY A 90 23.28 2.65 -1.08
C GLY A 90 21.86 2.17 -0.78
N PHE A 91 21.44 2.22 0.48
CA PHE A 91 20.09 1.87 0.93
C PHE A 91 18.99 2.55 0.10
N PHE A 92 19.03 3.88 -0.03
CA PHE A 92 17.96 4.60 -0.72
C PHE A 92 17.90 4.26 -2.20
N ARG A 93 19.04 4.00 -2.84
CA ARG A 93 19.08 3.51 -4.23
C ARG A 93 18.37 2.17 -4.37
N ARG A 94 18.63 1.22 -3.46
CA ARG A 94 17.98 -0.11 -3.51
C ARG A 94 16.46 0.01 -3.35
N VAL A 95 15.98 0.85 -2.43
CA VAL A 95 14.54 1.09 -2.28
C VAL A 95 13.96 1.82 -3.49
N GLY A 96 14.68 2.80 -4.04
CA GLY A 96 14.30 3.52 -5.25
C GLY A 96 14.11 2.59 -6.47
N GLU A 97 15.02 1.62 -6.66
CA GLU A 97 14.87 0.60 -7.71
C GLU A 97 13.61 -0.26 -7.49
N VAL A 98 13.32 -0.67 -6.25
CA VAL A 98 12.06 -1.39 -5.94
C VAL A 98 10.84 -0.52 -6.25
N GLY A 99 10.88 0.78 -5.92
CA GLY A 99 9.83 1.72 -6.30
C GLY A 99 9.58 1.73 -7.81
N LYS A 100 10.65 1.77 -8.60
CA LYS A 100 10.59 1.71 -10.07
C LYS A 100 10.07 0.39 -10.61
N GLU A 101 10.38 -0.75 -9.97
CA GLU A 101 9.79 -2.06 -10.32
C GLU A 101 8.25 -2.02 -10.23
N TYR A 102 7.69 -1.27 -9.28
CA TYR A 102 6.26 -1.05 -9.12
C TYR A 102 5.73 0.19 -9.86
N GLY A 103 6.51 0.76 -10.77
CA GLY A 103 6.11 1.88 -11.64
C GLY A 103 6.04 3.23 -10.94
N LEU A 104 6.72 3.41 -9.80
CA LEU A 104 6.87 4.72 -9.16
C LEU A 104 8.07 5.48 -9.75
N GLU A 105 7.99 6.80 -9.73
CA GLU A 105 9.15 7.66 -9.93
C GLU A 105 9.91 7.84 -8.61
N TRP A 106 11.24 7.77 -8.67
CA TRP A 106 12.12 7.94 -7.51
C TRP A 106 12.85 9.28 -7.54
N GLY A 107 12.75 10.04 -6.45
CA GLY A 107 13.37 11.37 -6.34
C GLY A 107 14.90 11.36 -6.29
N GLY A 108 15.52 10.21 -6.08
CA GLY A 108 16.96 10.02 -6.19
C GLY A 108 17.50 10.13 -7.62
N ASP A 109 16.65 9.99 -8.64
CA ASP A 109 17.01 10.14 -10.05
C ASP A 109 16.91 11.61 -10.55
N TRP A 110 16.42 12.53 -9.71
CA TRP A 110 16.30 13.94 -10.07
C TRP A 110 17.66 14.64 -10.17
N LYS A 111 17.72 15.72 -10.97
CA LYS A 111 18.96 16.52 -11.10
C LYS A 111 19.17 17.49 -9.94
N SER A 112 18.09 18.12 -9.49
CA SER A 112 18.09 19.05 -8.35
C SER A 112 16.63 19.44 -8.02
N ILE A 113 16.22 19.47 -6.75
CA ILE A 113 16.93 18.93 -5.60
C ILE A 113 16.83 17.39 -5.66
N VAL A 114 17.92 16.68 -5.37
CA VAL A 114 17.88 15.21 -5.30
C VAL A 114 17.23 14.81 -3.98
N ASP A 115 16.13 14.05 -4.05
CA ASP A 115 15.35 13.65 -2.88
C ASP A 115 15.27 12.13 -2.77
N LYS A 116 16.31 11.53 -2.18
CA LYS A 116 16.47 10.07 -2.13
C LYS A 116 15.37 9.33 -1.34
N PRO A 117 14.80 9.90 -0.25
CA PRO A 117 13.63 9.33 0.44
C PRO A 117 12.32 9.31 -0.37
N HIS A 118 12.22 10.04 -1.48
CA HIS A 118 10.93 10.34 -2.13
C HIS A 118 10.55 9.34 -3.21
N LEU A 119 9.31 8.85 -3.16
CA LEU A 119 8.66 8.08 -4.23
C LEU A 119 7.29 8.67 -4.56
N GLN A 120 6.93 8.69 -5.85
CA GLN A 120 5.64 9.25 -6.29
C GLN A 120 5.04 8.52 -7.49
N LEU A 121 3.73 8.71 -7.69
CA LEU A 121 3.06 8.34 -8.92
C LEU A 121 3.52 9.25 -10.08
N PRO A 122 3.91 8.68 -11.24
CA PRO A 122 4.33 9.45 -12.40
C PRO A 122 3.17 9.91 -13.28
N ASP A 123 1.93 9.47 -13.03
CA ASP A 123 0.75 9.63 -13.90
C ASP A 123 0.43 11.09 -14.26
N TRP A 124 0.79 12.04 -13.40
CA TRP A 124 0.61 13.48 -13.65
C TRP A 124 1.92 14.24 -13.90
N GLY A 125 3.01 13.51 -14.14
CA GLY A 125 4.37 14.00 -14.33
C GLY A 125 5.13 14.27 -13.04
N SER A 126 6.44 14.53 -13.15
CA SER A 126 7.36 14.75 -12.02
C SER A 126 7.10 16.01 -11.19
N THR A 127 6.09 16.81 -11.56
CA THR A 127 5.72 18.04 -10.85
C THR A 127 4.21 18.20 -10.86
N PRO A 128 3.62 18.94 -9.89
CA PRO A 128 2.16 19.13 -9.86
C PRO A 128 1.58 20.02 -10.96
N LYS A 129 2.30 20.28 -12.06
CA LYS A 129 1.85 21.18 -13.14
C LYS A 129 0.55 20.69 -13.77
N THR A 130 0.46 19.39 -14.07
CA THR A 130 -0.74 18.78 -14.66
C THR A 130 -1.89 18.76 -13.64
N LEU A 131 -1.62 18.32 -12.41
CA LEU A 131 -2.59 18.32 -11.31
C LEU A 131 -3.22 19.70 -11.06
N LYS A 132 -2.39 20.75 -10.98
CA LYS A 132 -2.86 22.14 -10.85
C LYS A 132 -3.67 22.61 -12.06
N LYS A 133 -3.28 22.22 -13.27
CA LYS A 133 -3.99 22.60 -14.50
C LYS A 133 -5.40 21.99 -14.52
N GLU A 134 -5.53 20.72 -14.19
CA GLU A 134 -6.77 19.94 -14.33
C GLU A 134 -7.70 20.15 -13.14
N TYR A 135 -7.23 19.94 -11.92
CA TYR A 135 -8.08 19.90 -10.73
C TYR A 135 -8.09 21.20 -9.93
N LYS A 136 -7.13 22.10 -10.20
CA LYS A 136 -6.94 23.40 -9.51
C LYS A 136 -6.45 23.29 -8.06
N THR A 137 -7.08 22.46 -7.25
CA THR A 137 -6.73 22.24 -5.84
C THR A 137 -6.60 20.75 -5.52
N PRO A 138 -5.80 20.38 -4.52
CA PRO A 138 -5.72 18.99 -4.07
C PRO A 138 -7.06 18.41 -3.63
N GLN A 139 -7.91 19.20 -2.98
CA GLN A 139 -9.23 18.76 -2.51
C GLN A 139 -10.10 18.30 -3.69
N LYS A 140 -10.16 19.09 -4.76
CA LYS A 140 -10.91 18.73 -5.98
C LYS A 140 -10.35 17.49 -6.68
N PHE A 141 -9.06 17.24 -6.54
CA PHE A 141 -8.45 16.01 -7.05
C PHE A 141 -8.84 14.80 -6.20
N MET A 142 -8.80 14.91 -4.88
CA MET A 142 -9.18 13.82 -3.96
C MET A 142 -10.67 13.47 -4.05
N GLU A 143 -11.53 14.45 -4.37
CA GLU A 143 -12.95 14.22 -4.66
C GLU A 143 -13.19 13.30 -5.86
N THR A 144 -12.20 13.10 -6.75
CA THR A 144 -12.33 12.17 -7.88
C THR A 144 -11.95 10.74 -7.52
N TRP A 145 -11.49 10.49 -6.30
CA TRP A 145 -11.11 9.15 -5.85
C TRP A 145 -12.36 8.34 -5.46
N PRO A 146 -12.32 7.01 -5.56
CA PRO A 146 -13.41 6.16 -5.09
C PRO A 146 -13.80 6.46 -3.63
N VAL A 147 -15.10 6.68 -3.37
CA VAL A 147 -15.64 7.04 -2.04
C VAL A 147 -15.71 5.83 -1.09
N GLY A 148 -15.56 4.63 -1.63
CA GLY A 148 -15.43 3.33 -0.95
C GLY A 148 -14.48 2.40 -1.70
N GLY A 149 -14.42 1.14 -1.28
CA GLY A 149 -13.51 0.12 -1.79
C GLY A 149 -12.32 -0.13 -0.86
N TRP A 150 -11.30 -0.77 -1.41
CA TRP A 150 -10.09 -1.15 -0.70
C TRP A 150 -9.26 0.06 -0.26
N GLN A 151 -8.86 0.07 1.01
CA GLN A 151 -8.01 1.10 1.60
C GLN A 151 -6.92 0.45 2.45
N PHE A 152 -5.67 0.78 2.20
CA PHE A 152 -4.56 0.31 3.01
C PHE A 152 -4.15 1.39 4.00
N ASP A 153 -4.21 1.07 5.29
CA ASP A 153 -3.89 2.04 6.36
C ASP A 153 -2.42 2.00 6.80
N GLY A 154 -1.62 1.11 6.19
CA GLY A 154 -0.25 0.87 6.60
C GLY A 154 -0.04 -0.37 7.46
N THR A 155 -1.10 -1.00 7.95
CA THR A 155 -1.03 -2.24 8.73
C THR A 155 -1.81 -3.37 8.08
N GLY A 156 -2.95 -3.07 7.45
CA GLY A 156 -3.73 -4.04 6.70
C GLY A 156 -4.69 -3.37 5.72
N TRP A 157 -5.38 -4.19 4.93
CA TRP A 157 -6.40 -3.73 4.00
C TRP A 157 -7.76 -3.65 4.67
N LEU A 158 -8.36 -2.49 4.67
CA LEU A 158 -9.77 -2.29 4.98
C LEU A 158 -10.59 -2.31 3.68
N HIS A 159 -11.86 -2.68 3.78
CA HIS A 159 -12.82 -2.44 2.72
C HIS A 159 -13.92 -1.50 3.21
N LYS A 160 -13.95 -0.29 2.63
CA LYS A 160 -14.99 0.70 2.93
C LYS A 160 -16.19 0.44 2.05
N ARG A 161 -17.28 -0.01 2.63
CA ARG A 161 -18.53 -0.30 1.91
C ARG A 161 -19.21 0.97 1.41
N SER A 162 -20.22 0.80 0.56
CA SER A 162 -21.00 1.91 -0.01
C SER A 162 -21.78 2.72 1.03
N ASP A 163 -22.12 2.13 2.17
CA ASP A 163 -22.71 2.79 3.34
C ASP A 163 -21.68 3.60 4.16
N GLY A 164 -20.40 3.53 3.79
CA GLY A 164 -19.28 4.18 4.47
C GLY A 164 -18.75 3.43 5.70
N LEU A 165 -19.31 2.26 6.01
CA LEU A 165 -18.88 1.39 7.11
C LEU A 165 -17.83 0.38 6.65
N TYR A 166 -17.20 -0.27 7.63
CA TYR A 166 -16.19 -1.31 7.43
C TYR A 166 -16.68 -2.63 8.02
N THR A 167 -16.37 -3.73 7.34
CA THR A 167 -16.63 -5.08 7.84
C THR A 167 -15.61 -5.45 8.92
N ARG A 168 -16.07 -6.10 10.00
CA ARG A 168 -15.24 -6.53 11.13
C ARG A 168 -15.75 -7.84 11.70
N ASN A 169 -14.83 -8.76 11.98
CA ASN A 169 -15.15 -10.12 12.43
C ASN A 169 -16.20 -10.83 11.56
N ASP A 170 -16.15 -10.61 10.26
CA ASP A 170 -17.13 -11.18 9.34
C ASP A 170 -16.56 -11.39 7.93
N TRP A 171 -17.28 -12.21 7.17
CA TRP A 171 -17.04 -12.43 5.76
C TRP A 171 -17.61 -11.30 4.91
N GLU A 172 -16.92 -10.93 3.83
CA GLU A 172 -17.47 -10.06 2.80
C GLU A 172 -17.18 -10.62 1.40
N LEU A 173 -18.20 -10.63 0.54
CA LEU A 173 -18.07 -10.98 -0.86
C LEU A 173 -17.81 -9.70 -1.66
N ILE A 174 -16.61 -9.57 -2.20
CA ILE A 174 -16.15 -8.38 -2.94
C ILE A 174 -15.65 -8.84 -4.30
N ASP A 175 -16.24 -8.31 -5.37
CA ASP A 175 -15.90 -8.64 -6.76
C ASP A 175 -15.88 -10.15 -7.06
N GLY A 176 -16.79 -10.90 -6.43
CA GLY A 176 -16.94 -12.35 -6.62
C GLY A 176 -16.03 -13.22 -5.76
N TYR A 177 -15.24 -12.63 -4.86
CA TYR A 177 -14.34 -13.37 -3.97
C TYR A 177 -14.67 -13.10 -2.50
N TRP A 178 -14.55 -14.14 -1.68
CA TRP A 178 -14.76 -14.03 -0.23
C TRP A 178 -13.48 -13.58 0.45
N TYR A 179 -13.62 -12.64 1.38
CA TYR A 179 -12.57 -12.15 2.26
C TYR A 179 -13.03 -12.26 3.70
N TRP A 180 -12.12 -12.59 4.60
CA TRP A 180 -12.37 -12.54 6.04
C TRP A 180 -11.73 -11.29 6.65
N PHE A 181 -12.52 -10.50 7.38
CA PHE A 181 -12.06 -9.32 8.10
C PHE A 181 -11.94 -9.58 9.59
N ASP A 182 -10.82 -9.19 10.17
CA ASP A 182 -10.57 -9.32 11.61
C ASP A 182 -11.34 -8.28 12.45
N GLY A 183 -11.06 -8.25 13.76
CA GLY A 183 -11.71 -7.32 14.68
C GLY A 183 -11.32 -5.85 14.49
N ALA A 184 -10.15 -5.56 13.88
CA ALA A 184 -9.76 -4.22 13.49
C ALA A 184 -10.45 -3.79 12.19
N GLY A 185 -10.85 -4.77 11.36
CA GLY A 185 -11.42 -4.58 10.03
C GLY A 185 -10.39 -4.74 8.93
N HIS A 186 -9.27 -5.41 9.21
CA HIS A 186 -8.28 -5.77 8.20
C HIS A 186 -8.64 -7.10 7.55
N ALA A 187 -8.59 -7.15 6.23
CA ALA A 187 -8.66 -8.38 5.47
C ALA A 187 -7.43 -9.23 5.81
N ILE A 188 -7.67 -10.47 6.18
CA ILE A 188 -6.62 -11.44 6.46
C ILE A 188 -5.97 -11.90 5.15
N GLU A 189 -4.64 -11.97 5.11
CA GLU A 189 -3.84 -12.43 3.97
C GLU A 189 -2.83 -13.50 4.42
N ASN A 190 -2.59 -14.53 3.60
CA ASN A 190 -1.63 -15.62 3.86
C ASN A 190 -1.75 -16.29 5.24
N GLU A 191 -2.97 -16.41 5.77
CA GLU A 191 -3.19 -16.91 7.13
C GLU A 191 -4.40 -17.84 7.18
N TRP A 192 -4.37 -18.74 8.16
CA TRP A 192 -5.48 -19.60 8.52
C TRP A 192 -6.51 -18.84 9.34
N TYR A 193 -7.78 -19.15 9.12
CA TYR A 193 -8.86 -18.64 9.94
C TYR A 193 -9.85 -19.75 10.31
N SER A 194 -10.26 -19.80 11.59
CA SER A 194 -11.26 -20.76 12.08
C SER A 194 -12.56 -20.04 12.38
N TYR A 195 -13.63 -20.45 11.68
CA TYR A 195 -14.97 -19.89 11.83
C TYR A 195 -15.99 -21.01 12.05
N LYS A 196 -16.77 -20.92 13.12
CA LYS A 196 -17.83 -21.89 13.46
C LYS A 196 -17.37 -23.36 13.39
N GLY A 197 -16.13 -23.63 13.84
CA GLY A 197 -15.55 -24.97 13.86
C GLY A 197 -15.06 -25.50 12.53
N LYS A 198 -14.96 -24.66 11.48
CA LYS A 198 -14.36 -24.99 10.19
C LYS A 198 -13.12 -24.14 9.96
N TRP A 199 -12.13 -24.72 9.29
CA TRP A 199 -10.91 -24.01 8.89
C TRP A 199 -11.01 -23.48 7.47
N TYR A 200 -10.48 -22.27 7.27
CA TYR A 200 -10.39 -21.58 6.00
C TYR A 200 -8.97 -21.03 5.84
N TYR A 201 -8.56 -20.73 4.62
CA TYR A 201 -7.26 -20.10 4.36
C TYR A 201 -7.42 -18.93 3.40
N MET A 202 -6.90 -17.76 3.80
CA MET A 202 -6.87 -16.58 2.94
C MET A 202 -5.56 -16.56 2.16
N GLY A 203 -5.65 -16.44 0.84
CA GLY A 203 -4.51 -16.38 -0.07
C GLY A 203 -3.68 -15.10 0.10
N LYS A 204 -2.67 -14.96 -0.77
CA LYS A 204 -1.75 -13.80 -0.75
C LYS A 204 -2.46 -12.48 -1.05
N ASP A 205 -3.51 -12.52 -1.84
CA ASP A 205 -4.36 -11.39 -2.20
C ASP A 205 -5.58 -11.26 -1.27
N GLY A 206 -5.60 -11.98 -0.15
CA GLY A 206 -6.68 -11.96 0.84
C GLY A 206 -7.92 -12.78 0.46
N LYS A 207 -7.98 -13.31 -0.76
CA LYS A 207 -9.12 -14.13 -1.21
C LYS A 207 -9.11 -15.48 -0.52
N MET A 208 -10.29 -15.93 -0.08
CA MET A 208 -10.50 -17.29 0.37
C MET A 208 -10.14 -18.28 -0.73
N VAL A 209 -9.27 -19.23 -0.42
CA VAL A 209 -8.86 -20.26 -1.37
C VAL A 209 -9.89 -21.41 -1.41
N THR A 210 -9.96 -22.07 -2.56
CA THR A 210 -10.71 -23.31 -2.77
C THR A 210 -9.84 -24.33 -3.50
N GLY A 211 -10.28 -25.59 -3.56
CA GLY A 211 -9.59 -26.67 -4.26
C GLY A 211 -8.27 -27.10 -3.60
N LEU A 212 -7.38 -27.69 -4.41
CA LEU A 212 -6.09 -28.20 -3.95
C LEU A 212 -5.07 -27.06 -3.81
N GLN A 213 -4.46 -26.95 -2.64
CA GLN A 213 -3.54 -25.87 -2.28
C GLN A 213 -2.26 -26.41 -1.65
N ILE A 214 -1.13 -25.76 -1.93
CA ILE A 214 0.15 -26.03 -1.26
C ILE A 214 0.46 -24.87 -0.32
N ILE A 215 0.34 -25.11 0.98
CA ILE A 215 0.54 -24.10 2.02
C ILE A 215 1.72 -24.54 2.89
N ARG A 216 2.80 -23.74 2.88
CA ARG A 216 4.04 -24.01 3.62
C ARG A 216 4.57 -25.44 3.40
N GLY A 217 4.54 -25.90 2.15
CA GLY A 217 5.04 -27.21 1.72
C GLY A 217 4.12 -28.39 2.01
N LYS A 218 2.91 -28.17 2.54
CA LYS A 218 1.90 -29.21 2.78
C LYS A 218 0.72 -29.04 1.83
N VAL A 219 0.15 -30.17 1.40
CA VAL A 219 -1.01 -30.19 0.51
C VAL A 219 -2.29 -30.20 1.34
N TYR A 220 -3.22 -29.30 1.01
CA TYR A 220 -4.55 -29.18 1.60
C TYR A 220 -5.60 -29.18 0.49
N TYR A 221 -6.81 -29.59 0.82
CA TYR A 221 -7.98 -29.43 -0.04
C TYR A 221 -9.03 -28.58 0.67
N PHE A 222 -9.62 -27.64 -0.05
CA PHE A 222 -10.70 -26.79 0.41
C PHE A 222 -11.92 -27.00 -0.48
N TYR A 223 -13.09 -27.19 0.11
CA TYR A 223 -14.34 -27.33 -0.64
C TYR A 223 -14.73 -26.00 -1.33
N GLU A 224 -15.77 -26.01 -2.17
CA GLU A 224 -16.22 -24.82 -2.91
C GLU A 224 -16.66 -23.69 -1.97
N GLU A 225 -17.22 -24.02 -0.80
CA GLU A 225 -17.54 -23.07 0.26
C GLU A 225 -16.31 -22.59 1.06
N GLY A 226 -15.11 -23.07 0.71
CA GLY A 226 -13.82 -22.67 1.28
C GLY A 226 -13.42 -23.39 2.56
N ALA A 227 -14.25 -24.28 3.10
CA ALA A 227 -13.90 -25.06 4.28
C ALA A 227 -12.81 -26.09 3.93
N MET A 228 -11.77 -26.19 4.76
CA MET A 228 -10.73 -27.20 4.65
C MET A 228 -11.32 -28.58 4.90
N ALA A 229 -10.93 -29.54 4.07
CA ALA A 229 -11.26 -30.94 4.32
C ALA A 229 -10.52 -31.48 5.55
N GLU A 230 -11.28 -32.06 6.48
CA GLU A 230 -10.76 -32.75 7.68
C GLU A 230 -10.91 -34.27 7.59
N THR A 231 -11.49 -34.76 6.48
CA THR A 231 -11.75 -36.18 6.21
C THR A 231 -11.20 -36.57 4.84
N GLU A 232 -11.35 -37.84 4.48
CA GLU A 232 -10.89 -38.36 3.20
C GLU A 232 -11.51 -37.58 2.02
N VAL A 233 -10.66 -37.18 1.06
CA VAL A 233 -11.06 -36.52 -0.18
C VAL A 233 -10.70 -37.43 -1.34
N THR A 234 -11.70 -37.81 -2.12
CA THR A 234 -11.52 -38.58 -3.35
C THR A 234 -11.61 -37.64 -4.54
N LEU A 235 -10.50 -37.44 -5.24
CA LEU A 235 -10.44 -36.67 -6.48
C LEU A 235 -10.60 -37.62 -7.67
N THR A 236 -11.57 -37.35 -8.53
CA THR A 236 -11.87 -38.19 -9.70
C THR A 236 -11.58 -37.42 -10.99
N PRO A 237 -10.81 -37.99 -11.93
CA PRO A 237 -10.61 -37.37 -13.24
C PRO A 237 -11.92 -37.32 -14.05
N GLY A 238 -12.21 -36.16 -14.63
CA GLY A 238 -13.21 -35.97 -15.67
C GLY A 238 -12.70 -36.45 -17.03
N GLU A 239 -13.60 -36.46 -18.03
CA GLU A 239 -13.27 -36.88 -19.40
C GLU A 239 -12.15 -36.05 -20.06
N ASP A 240 -11.98 -34.79 -19.62
CA ASP A 240 -10.93 -33.86 -20.06
C ASP A 240 -9.65 -33.93 -19.21
N GLY A 241 -9.60 -34.83 -18.22
CA GLY A 241 -8.48 -34.98 -17.30
C GLY A 241 -8.45 -33.97 -16.14
N SER A 242 -9.45 -33.09 -16.03
CA SER A 242 -9.62 -32.23 -14.85
C SER A 242 -9.95 -33.07 -13.61
N LEU A 243 -9.42 -32.72 -12.45
CA LEU A 243 -9.78 -33.38 -11.19
C LEU A 243 -11.03 -32.70 -10.62
N ARG A 244 -12.04 -33.49 -10.24
CA ARG A 244 -13.24 -33.07 -9.53
C ARG A 244 -13.31 -33.74 -8.16
#